data_AF-A0A6L4ZRD0-F1
#
_entry.id   AF-A0A6L4ZRD0-F1
#
_cell.length_a   1.000
_cell.length_b   1.000
_cell.length_c   1.000
_cell.angle_alpha   90.00
_cell.angle_beta   90.00
_cell.angle_gamma   90.00
#
_symmetry.space_group_name_H-M   'P 1'
#
loop_
_entity.id
_entity.type
_entity.pdbx_description
1 polymer ?
#
loop_
_entity_poly.entity_id
_entity_poly.type
_entity_poly.pdbx_seq_one_letter_code
_entity_poly.pdbx_strand_id
1 'polypeptide(L)'
;MKTYLVREQGKTFESISEKKENQMIKLNKRLVFVSNRLPFAIDRYRKETTIRPTSGGLITAINPFLSKCGGLWIGWPGTFEEIDTKEIANLMKNSGYSVELVTLSKEEHDNFYYGFSNEILWPLFHDFQARCNFFNTEYWDSYKAVNRRFAEVVAQAYSDSDYIWVQDYQLINVGQELRKLGIMSEIGFFLHTSFPTPDIFFKLPWREAILQALLKYDLIGFQTLHDRNNFLQCVQIMTKNSKWFGKDRIVTLETSDREVKVGYFPIGIDYNEFASQALSTEVINQAETIRDNLLQTQIIFGVDRLDYTKGITYKLEAFRNALKRFPELHRKITLLQVIVPSRENIPEYHSMKAEIERLTSEINGQFTTPGWVPINYIFNCLNRSELLSYYCAADIALVTPLRDGMNLVAKEYCAANKNNEGVLILSEFAGAANQLHEGALLVNPYNIEKVADAIYKGFLMSKNERKIRMQVMQKTLQEEDVFWWAQTFLETNESQKSVNQNIKLLKNFTFNNRENNFSRKLHVFH
;
A
#
# COMPACT_ATOMS: atom_id res chain seq x y z
N MET A 1 40.20 -2.84 -45.40
CA MET A 1 40.64 -1.72 -46.27
C MET A 1 39.39 -0.99 -46.76
N LYS A 2 39.43 0.33 -46.93
CA LYS A 2 38.28 1.24 -47.21
C LYS A 2 37.31 1.51 -46.04
N THR A 3 37.75 2.47 -45.23
CA THR A 3 36.97 3.35 -44.37
C THR A 3 35.88 4.10 -45.15
N TYR A 4 34.70 4.31 -44.55
CA TYR A 4 33.84 5.46 -44.87
C TYR A 4 33.46 6.17 -43.56
N LEU A 5 33.84 7.44 -43.46
CA LEU A 5 33.52 8.32 -42.35
C LEU A 5 32.20 9.04 -42.64
N VAL A 6 31.23 8.94 -41.74
CA VAL A 6 30.12 9.90 -41.63
C VAL A 6 30.06 10.36 -40.17
N ARG A 7 30.09 11.69 -39.97
CA ARG A 7 30.03 12.31 -38.64
C ARG A 7 28.61 12.18 -38.09
N GLU A 8 28.44 11.46 -36.99
CA GLU A 8 27.21 11.58 -36.19
C GLU A 8 27.20 12.92 -35.45
N GLN A 9 26.17 13.73 -35.70
CA GLN A 9 25.87 14.88 -34.83
C GLN A 9 25.13 14.35 -33.61
N GLY A 10 25.77 14.46 -32.44
CA GLY A 10 25.15 14.10 -31.17
C GLY A 10 23.86 14.90 -30.94
N LYS A 11 22.73 14.19 -30.93
CA LYS A 11 21.53 14.57 -30.19
C LYS A 11 21.21 13.41 -29.26
N THR A 12 21.59 13.58 -27.99
CA THR A 12 21.09 12.75 -26.90
C THR A 12 19.57 12.76 -26.94
N PHE A 13 18.98 11.56 -27.02
CA PHE A 13 17.58 11.37 -26.66
C PHE A 13 17.50 11.49 -25.13
N GLU A 14 17.45 12.72 -24.63
CA GLU A 14 16.94 12.98 -23.27
C GLU A 14 15.56 12.34 -23.19
N SER A 15 15.44 11.39 -22.27
CA SER A 15 14.22 10.63 -22.09
C SER A 15 13.10 11.51 -21.54
N ILE A 16 11.86 11.19 -21.88
CA ILE A 16 10.70 11.86 -21.27
C ILE A 16 10.60 11.54 -19.76
N SER A 17 11.28 10.47 -19.28
CA SER A 17 11.47 10.19 -17.85
C SER A 17 12.38 11.21 -17.15
N GLU A 18 13.54 11.57 -17.71
CA GLU A 18 14.44 12.59 -17.09
C GLU A 18 13.77 13.96 -16.93
N LYS A 19 12.83 14.31 -17.83
CA LYS A 19 12.02 15.54 -17.73
C LYS A 19 10.88 15.47 -16.73
N LYS A 20 10.45 14.27 -16.30
CA LYS A 20 9.59 14.09 -15.12
C LYS A 20 10.42 14.05 -13.83
N GLU A 21 11.57 13.38 -13.81
CA GLU A 21 12.44 13.29 -12.63
C GLU A 21 12.97 14.65 -12.16
N ASN A 22 13.28 15.57 -13.10
CA ASN A 22 13.78 16.90 -12.75
C ASN A 22 12.71 17.94 -12.34
N GLN A 23 11.43 17.55 -12.22
CA GLN A 23 10.41 18.37 -11.52
C GLN A 23 10.17 17.86 -10.10
N MET A 24 11.24 17.67 -9.33
CA MET A 24 11.11 17.38 -7.89
C MET A 24 10.39 18.52 -7.17
N ILE A 25 9.34 18.16 -6.45
CA ILE A 25 8.47 19.09 -5.73
C ILE A 25 9.26 19.70 -4.58
N LYS A 26 9.52 21.00 -4.67
CA LYS A 26 9.94 21.79 -3.51
C LYS A 26 8.70 22.06 -2.66
N LEU A 27 8.48 21.23 -1.64
CA LEU A 27 7.43 21.47 -0.65
C LEU A 27 7.64 22.86 -0.02
N ASN A 28 6.59 23.67 0.04
CA ASN A 28 6.66 25.01 0.65
C ASN A 28 6.78 24.95 2.17
N LYS A 29 6.46 23.80 2.76
CA LYS A 29 6.47 23.48 4.20
C LYS A 29 7.35 22.26 4.45
N ARG A 30 8.00 22.20 5.61
CA ARG A 30 8.68 20.97 6.07
C ARG A 30 7.61 19.93 6.43
N LEU A 31 7.75 18.71 5.90
CA LEU A 31 6.83 17.61 6.18
C LEU A 31 7.21 16.93 7.51
N VAL A 32 6.28 16.87 8.45
CA VAL A 32 6.36 16.07 9.68
C VAL A 32 5.46 14.85 9.51
N PHE A 33 6.05 13.74 9.10
CA PHE A 33 5.37 12.49 8.84
C PHE A 33 5.30 11.64 10.12
N VAL A 34 4.10 11.20 10.50
CA VAL A 34 3.88 10.53 11.80
C VAL A 34 3.21 9.18 11.59
N SER A 35 3.90 8.10 11.90
CA SER A 35 3.36 6.73 11.76
C SER A 35 3.71 5.85 12.95
N ASN A 36 2.87 4.85 13.22
CA ASN A 36 3.04 3.96 14.39
C ASN A 36 4.45 3.36 14.50
N ARG A 37 5.09 3.00 13.38
CA ARG A 37 6.48 2.53 13.33
C ARG A 37 7.34 3.42 12.45
N LEU A 38 8.63 3.46 12.76
CA LEU A 38 9.69 3.99 11.89
C LEU A 38 10.00 3.01 10.72
N PRO A 39 10.71 3.47 9.68
CA PRO A 39 11.11 2.66 8.51
C PRO A 39 12.21 1.63 8.82
N PHE A 40 12.64 1.55 10.07
CA PHE A 40 13.55 0.55 10.61
C PHE A 40 13.08 0.10 11.99
N ALA A 41 13.57 -1.06 12.42
CA ALA A 41 13.58 -1.48 13.81
C ALA A 41 15.00 -1.35 14.36
N ILE A 42 15.12 -1.05 15.66
CA ILE A 42 16.40 -1.04 16.36
C ILE A 42 16.59 -2.38 17.05
N ASP A 43 17.61 -3.12 16.61
CA ASP A 43 18.09 -4.34 17.24
C ASP A 43 19.40 -4.03 17.98
N ARG A 44 19.47 -4.32 19.28
CA ARG A 44 20.68 -4.11 20.10
C ARG A 44 21.35 -5.44 20.43
N TYR A 45 22.66 -5.54 20.18
CA TYR A 45 23.42 -6.74 20.48
C TYR A 45 24.76 -6.39 21.12
N ARG A 46 25.04 -6.94 22.31
CA ARG A 46 26.32 -6.74 23.05
C ARG A 46 26.74 -5.27 23.22
N LYS A 47 25.77 -4.36 23.39
CA LYS A 47 25.87 -2.89 23.47
C LYS A 47 26.04 -2.14 22.14
N GLU A 48 26.18 -2.82 21.00
CA GLU A 48 26.12 -2.18 19.68
C GLU A 48 24.65 -2.02 19.25
N THR A 49 24.31 -0.85 18.74
CA THR A 49 22.97 -0.54 18.21
C THR A 49 22.97 -0.70 16.70
N THR A 50 22.07 -1.54 16.17
CA THR A 50 21.91 -1.76 14.73
C THR A 50 20.51 -1.39 14.28
N ILE A 51 20.40 -0.84 13.06
CA ILE A 51 19.11 -0.60 12.41
C ILE A 51 18.86 -1.66 11.35
N ARG A 52 17.68 -2.29 11.40
CA ARG A 52 17.21 -3.23 10.39
C ARG A 52 15.98 -2.64 9.68
N PRO A 53 15.99 -2.51 8.34
CA PRO A 53 14.83 -2.04 7.60
C PRO A 53 13.56 -2.84 7.92
N THR A 54 12.44 -2.16 8.14
CA THR A 54 11.14 -2.80 8.38
C THR A 54 10.35 -2.91 7.08
N SER A 55 9.78 -4.09 6.83
CA SER A 55 8.93 -4.32 5.67
C SER A 55 7.50 -3.85 5.91
N GLY A 56 6.89 -3.23 4.90
CA GLY A 56 5.52 -2.75 4.95
C GLY A 56 5.17 -1.85 3.76
N GLY A 57 3.89 -1.82 3.41
CA GLY A 57 3.40 -1.02 2.28
C GLY A 57 3.60 0.48 2.50
N LEU A 58 3.29 0.97 3.70
CA LEU A 58 3.50 2.38 4.09
C LEU A 58 4.96 2.82 3.95
N ILE A 59 5.90 1.98 4.41
CA ILE A 59 7.34 2.28 4.40
C ILE A 59 7.87 2.25 2.97
N THR A 60 7.50 1.23 2.20
CA THR A 60 7.82 1.13 0.75
C THR A 60 7.30 2.34 -0.01
N ALA A 61 6.13 2.86 0.37
CA ALA A 61 5.53 4.00 -0.28
C ALA A 61 6.22 5.34 0.06
N ILE A 62 6.39 5.66 1.35
CA ILE A 62 6.82 7.00 1.75
C ILE A 62 8.35 7.18 1.81
N ASN A 63 9.13 6.12 2.04
CA ASN A 63 10.58 6.26 2.19
C ASN A 63 11.28 6.83 0.93
N PRO A 64 10.90 6.45 -0.32
CA PRO A 64 11.41 7.10 -1.55
C PRO A 64 10.99 8.56 -1.72
N PHE A 65 9.90 8.98 -1.08
CA PHE A 65 9.42 10.37 -1.11
C PHE A 65 10.19 11.23 -0.10
N LEU A 66 10.25 10.80 1.17
CA LEU A 66 10.94 11.54 2.24
C LEU A 66 12.46 11.62 2.02
N SER A 67 13.09 10.62 1.42
CA SER A 67 14.54 10.66 1.10
C SER A 67 14.89 11.69 0.03
N LYS A 68 13.94 12.03 -0.86
CA LYS A 68 14.10 13.04 -1.92
C LYS A 68 13.67 14.45 -1.46
N CYS A 69 12.53 14.56 -0.78
CA CYS A 69 11.96 15.85 -0.35
C CYS A 69 12.51 16.35 1.01
N GLY A 70 13.11 15.47 1.81
CA GLY A 70 13.44 15.74 3.20
C GLY A 70 12.22 15.87 4.11
N GLY A 71 12.47 16.09 5.39
CA GLY A 71 11.43 16.23 6.40
C GLY A 71 11.83 15.60 7.73
N LEU A 72 10.80 15.29 8.53
CA LEU A 72 10.91 14.65 9.83
C LEU A 72 9.98 13.43 9.88
N TRP A 73 10.47 12.28 10.30
CA TRP A 73 9.67 11.08 10.52
C TRP A 73 9.61 10.72 12.00
N ILE A 74 8.41 10.75 12.58
CA ILE A 74 8.16 10.45 13.99
C ILE A 74 7.46 9.08 14.12
N GLY A 75 7.99 8.19 14.97
CA GLY A 75 7.41 6.85 15.17
C GLY A 75 8.08 6.00 16.24
N TRP A 76 7.50 4.83 16.55
CA TRP A 76 8.12 3.87 17.47
C TRP A 76 9.28 3.11 16.78
N PRO A 77 10.47 3.00 17.40
CA PRO A 77 11.64 2.32 16.85
C PRO A 77 11.60 0.78 16.88
N GLY A 78 10.50 0.15 17.30
CA GLY A 78 10.39 -1.31 17.32
C GLY A 78 11.06 -2.02 18.51
N THR A 79 11.53 -1.27 19.51
CA THR A 79 12.16 -1.82 20.73
C THR A 79 11.63 -1.13 22.00
N PHE A 80 11.87 -1.78 23.15
CA PHE A 80 11.54 -1.31 24.50
C PHE A 80 12.78 -0.84 25.28
N GLU A 81 13.97 -0.97 24.71
CA GLU A 81 15.22 -0.56 25.35
C GLU A 81 15.46 0.95 25.26
N GLU A 82 16.23 1.51 26.20
CA GLU A 82 16.72 2.88 26.13
C GLU A 82 17.77 3.04 25.02
N ILE A 83 17.54 4.02 24.15
CA ILE A 83 18.33 4.31 22.95
C ILE A 83 18.94 5.72 23.07
N ASP A 84 20.21 5.89 22.72
CA ASP A 84 20.78 7.22 22.52
C ASP A 84 20.32 7.77 21.16
N THR A 85 19.53 8.85 21.18
CA THR A 85 19.02 9.50 19.97
C THR A 85 20.14 10.03 19.08
N LYS A 86 21.33 10.33 19.62
CA LYS A 86 22.51 10.74 18.83
C LYS A 86 23.10 9.59 18.02
N GLU A 87 23.03 8.36 18.54
CA GLU A 87 23.46 7.17 17.80
C GLU A 87 22.57 6.95 16.58
N ILE A 88 21.25 7.10 16.74
CA ILE A 88 20.28 6.96 15.65
C ILE A 88 20.38 8.10 14.63
N ALA A 89 20.60 9.33 15.09
CA ALA A 89 20.85 10.46 14.18
C ALA A 89 22.10 10.25 13.31
N ASN A 90 23.14 9.62 13.85
CA ASN A 90 24.33 9.24 13.07
C ASN A 90 24.04 8.11 12.06
N LEU A 91 23.30 7.08 12.47
CA LEU A 91 22.91 5.97 11.56
C LEU A 91 21.99 6.47 10.42
N MET A 92 21.12 7.44 10.68
CA MET A 92 20.18 8.01 9.70
C MET A 92 20.75 9.16 8.87
N LYS A 93 22.02 9.56 9.06
CA LYS A 93 22.64 10.74 8.43
C LYS A 93 22.55 10.77 6.90
N ASN A 94 22.51 9.60 6.24
CA ASN A 94 22.45 9.47 4.78
C ASN A 94 21.03 9.18 4.24
N SER A 95 20.00 9.22 5.08
CA SER A 95 18.61 8.85 4.70
C SER A 95 17.86 9.94 3.91
N GLY A 96 18.33 11.20 3.97
CA GLY A 96 17.68 12.37 3.39
C GLY A 96 16.68 13.08 4.32
N TYR A 97 16.33 12.50 5.48
CA TYR A 97 15.40 13.08 6.45
C TYR A 97 15.86 12.86 7.90
N SER A 98 15.25 13.59 8.84
CA SER A 98 15.47 13.41 10.28
C SER A 98 14.43 12.47 10.89
N VAL A 99 14.74 11.86 12.03
CA VAL A 99 13.81 10.99 12.76
C VAL A 99 13.67 11.39 14.22
N GLU A 100 12.48 11.22 14.80
CA GLU A 100 12.24 11.32 16.24
C GLU A 100 11.55 10.05 16.77
N LEU A 101 11.94 9.65 17.97
CA LEU A 101 11.55 8.36 18.54
C LEU A 101 10.37 8.54 19.51
N VAL A 102 9.31 7.76 19.34
CA VAL A 102 8.27 7.61 20.35
C VAL A 102 8.53 6.34 21.15
N THR A 103 8.91 6.48 22.41
CA THR A 103 9.14 5.34 23.31
C THR A 103 7.83 4.83 23.91
N LEU A 104 7.70 3.51 23.94
CA LEU A 104 6.56 2.79 24.51
C LEU A 104 7.09 1.81 25.55
N SER A 105 6.41 1.69 26.69
CA SER A 105 6.59 0.53 27.55
C SER A 105 6.01 -0.72 26.88
N LYS A 106 6.40 -1.91 27.37
CA LYS A 106 5.84 -3.17 26.88
C LYS A 106 4.32 -3.24 27.09
N GLU A 107 3.84 -2.83 28.26
CA GLU A 107 2.42 -2.81 28.61
C GLU A 107 1.63 -1.87 27.68
N GLU A 108 2.13 -0.65 27.43
CA GLU A 108 1.52 0.26 26.46
C GLU A 108 1.48 -0.35 25.06
N HIS A 109 2.59 -0.93 24.58
CA HIS A 109 2.60 -1.58 23.27
C HIS A 109 1.60 -2.73 23.19
N ASP A 110 1.51 -3.57 24.22
CA ASP A 110 0.63 -4.72 24.21
C ASP A 110 -0.85 -4.28 24.26
N ASN A 111 -1.23 -3.29 25.07
CA ASN A 111 -2.61 -2.79 25.15
C ASN A 111 -3.02 -1.85 24.00
N PHE A 112 -2.11 -1.02 23.45
CA PHE A 112 -2.43 -0.12 22.32
C PHE A 112 -2.24 -0.79 20.95
N TYR A 113 -1.14 -1.52 20.72
CA TYR A 113 -0.84 -2.09 19.42
C TYR A 113 -1.47 -3.48 19.25
N TYR A 114 -1.20 -4.45 20.12
CA TYR A 114 -1.88 -5.76 20.01
C TYR A 114 -3.35 -5.64 20.37
N GLY A 115 -3.69 -4.98 21.48
CA GLY A 115 -5.06 -4.70 21.92
C GLY A 115 -5.84 -3.76 21.01
N PHE A 116 -6.00 -2.49 21.37
CA PHE A 116 -6.97 -1.59 20.71
C PHE A 116 -6.81 -1.52 19.19
N SER A 117 -5.57 -1.43 18.70
CA SER A 117 -5.31 -1.30 17.26
C SER A 117 -5.62 -2.60 16.50
N ASN A 118 -5.17 -3.77 16.98
CA ASN A 118 -5.21 -5.01 16.20
C ASN A 118 -6.32 -6.00 16.62
N GLU A 119 -6.86 -5.93 17.84
CA GLU A 119 -8.03 -6.71 18.30
C GLU A 119 -9.35 -5.93 18.27
N ILE A 120 -9.35 -4.60 18.08
CA ILE A 120 -10.60 -3.81 17.96
C ILE A 120 -10.69 -3.12 16.61
N LEU A 121 -9.81 -2.15 16.31
CA LEU A 121 -9.91 -1.35 15.09
C LEU A 121 -9.67 -2.19 13.82
N TRP A 122 -8.62 -3.01 13.79
CA TRP A 122 -8.30 -3.85 12.62
C TRP A 122 -9.45 -4.79 12.21
N PRO A 123 -10.02 -5.65 13.09
CA PRO A 123 -11.16 -6.48 12.71
C PRO A 123 -12.36 -5.65 12.27
N LEU A 124 -12.70 -4.59 13.01
CA LEU A 124 -13.87 -3.76 12.69
C LEU A 124 -13.77 -3.09 11.32
N PHE A 125 -12.61 -2.51 10.99
CA PHE A 125 -12.38 -1.76 9.75
C PHE A 125 -12.28 -2.67 8.52
N HIS A 126 -12.15 -3.98 8.72
CA HIS A 126 -12.14 -4.99 7.66
C HIS A 126 -13.41 -5.87 7.64
N ASP A 127 -14.53 -5.39 8.21
CA ASP A 127 -15.83 -6.07 8.28
C ASP A 127 -15.88 -7.37 9.12
N PHE A 128 -14.88 -7.60 9.98
CA PHE A 128 -14.78 -8.75 10.89
C PHE A 128 -15.22 -8.41 12.32
N GLN A 129 -16.32 -7.67 12.51
CA GLN A 129 -16.78 -7.25 13.86
C GLN A 129 -16.95 -8.38 14.90
N ALA A 130 -17.14 -9.63 14.45
CA ALA A 130 -17.26 -10.79 15.33
C ALA A 130 -15.92 -11.21 15.99
N ARG A 131 -14.79 -10.70 15.49
CA ARG A 131 -13.44 -10.88 16.05
C ARG A 131 -13.02 -9.72 16.97
N CYS A 132 -13.87 -8.70 17.18
CA CYS A 132 -13.52 -7.55 17.99
C CYS A 132 -13.55 -7.85 19.51
N ASN A 133 -12.43 -7.62 20.20
CA ASN A 133 -12.34 -7.73 21.65
C ASN A 133 -12.86 -6.47 22.36
N PHE A 134 -14.18 -6.27 22.41
CA PHE A 134 -14.78 -5.09 23.05
C PHE A 134 -14.74 -5.09 24.59
N PHE A 135 -14.35 -6.21 25.22
CA PHE A 135 -14.46 -6.38 26.68
C PHE A 135 -13.30 -5.79 27.47
N ASN A 136 -12.12 -5.62 26.86
CA ASN A 136 -10.99 -5.01 27.54
C ASN A 136 -11.05 -3.48 27.45
N THR A 137 -11.37 -2.83 28.57
CA THR A 137 -11.47 -1.36 28.67
C THR A 137 -10.11 -0.66 28.72
N GLU A 138 -9.07 -1.33 29.24
CA GLU A 138 -7.72 -0.76 29.39
C GLU A 138 -7.10 -0.40 28.04
N TYR A 139 -7.44 -1.18 26.99
CA TYR A 139 -7.05 -0.93 25.61
C TYR A 139 -7.34 0.51 25.16
N TRP A 140 -8.49 1.09 25.53
CA TRP A 140 -8.82 2.47 25.17
C TRP A 140 -8.00 3.51 25.92
N ASP A 141 -7.69 3.26 27.19
CA ASP A 141 -6.88 4.16 28.01
C ASP A 141 -5.42 4.16 27.54
N SER A 142 -4.84 2.99 27.28
CA SER A 142 -3.53 2.88 26.62
C SER A 142 -3.54 3.51 25.23
N TYR A 143 -4.60 3.33 24.43
CA TYR A 143 -4.69 3.93 23.09
C TYR A 143 -4.65 5.46 23.12
N LYS A 144 -5.41 6.09 24.03
CA LYS A 144 -5.35 7.54 24.26
C LYS A 144 -3.99 7.97 24.78
N ALA A 145 -3.42 7.28 25.75
CA ALA A 145 -2.13 7.63 26.36
C ALA A 145 -0.98 7.61 25.32
N VAL A 146 -0.93 6.57 24.49
CA VAL A 146 0.06 6.46 23.41
C VAL A 146 -0.17 7.54 22.35
N ASN A 147 -1.39 7.75 21.87
CA ASN A 147 -1.70 8.82 20.90
C ASN A 147 -1.33 10.21 21.43
N ARG A 148 -1.52 10.45 22.74
CA ARG A 148 -1.07 11.68 23.39
C ARG A 148 0.45 11.80 23.40
N ARG A 149 1.20 10.72 23.70
CA ARG A 149 2.68 10.76 23.64
C ARG A 149 3.21 11.02 22.23
N PHE A 150 2.57 10.44 21.21
CA PHE A 150 2.84 10.79 19.80
C PHE A 150 2.65 12.29 19.55
N ALA A 151 1.54 12.89 20.02
CA ALA A 151 1.30 14.32 19.89
C ALA A 151 2.29 15.19 20.69
N GLU A 152 2.72 14.75 21.87
CA GLU A 152 3.73 15.44 22.69
C GLU A 152 5.11 15.45 22.01
N VAL A 153 5.55 14.34 21.42
CA VAL A 153 6.81 14.28 20.64
C VAL A 153 6.72 15.13 19.36
N VAL A 154 5.59 15.09 18.64
CA VAL A 154 5.35 15.97 17.49
C VAL A 154 5.43 17.43 17.91
N ALA A 155 4.78 17.84 19.00
CA ALA A 155 4.78 19.22 19.49
C ALA A 155 6.18 19.71 19.92
N GLN A 156 7.06 18.83 20.39
CA GLN A 156 8.45 19.16 20.75
C GLN A 156 9.35 19.43 19.53
N ALA A 157 9.11 18.73 18.41
CA ALA A 157 9.93 18.84 17.20
C ALA A 157 9.34 19.77 16.11
N TYR A 158 8.17 20.37 16.40
CA TYR A 158 7.33 21.16 15.49
C TYR A 158 7.79 22.61 15.30
N SER A 159 7.46 23.17 14.13
CA SER A 159 7.57 24.58 13.75
C SER A 159 6.27 25.04 13.08
N ASP A 160 5.86 26.31 13.25
CA ASP A 160 4.64 26.88 12.65
C ASP A 160 4.62 26.91 11.10
N SER A 161 5.75 26.58 10.48
CA SER A 161 5.89 26.39 9.03
C SER A 161 5.72 24.94 8.56
N ASP A 162 5.45 23.99 9.47
CA ASP A 162 5.35 22.57 9.15
C ASP A 162 3.98 22.18 8.57
N TYR A 163 3.96 21.04 7.86
CA TYR A 163 2.75 20.29 7.60
C TYR A 163 2.83 18.93 8.31
N ILE A 164 1.87 18.63 9.18
CA ILE A 164 1.87 17.38 9.94
C ILE A 164 1.01 16.36 9.20
N TRP A 165 1.56 15.19 8.88
CA TRP A 165 0.85 14.13 8.15
C TRP A 165 0.84 12.82 8.93
N VAL A 166 -0.28 12.58 9.64
CA VAL A 166 -0.51 11.42 10.49
C VAL A 166 -1.03 10.23 9.67
N GLN A 167 -0.50 9.05 9.95
CA GLN A 167 -0.82 7.82 9.23
C GLN A 167 -1.57 6.80 10.09
N ASP A 168 -2.64 6.28 9.49
CA ASP A 168 -3.27 5.00 9.78
C ASP A 168 -4.02 4.86 11.13
N TYR A 169 -4.80 3.78 11.24
CA TYR A 169 -5.78 3.58 12.33
C TYR A 169 -5.19 3.57 13.75
N GLN A 170 -3.90 3.35 13.93
CA GLN A 170 -3.31 3.39 15.28
C GLN A 170 -3.25 4.83 15.82
N LEU A 171 -3.16 5.84 14.94
CA LEU A 171 -2.87 7.23 15.31
C LEU A 171 -4.06 8.20 15.14
N ILE A 172 -5.30 7.69 15.13
CA ILE A 172 -6.50 8.52 14.90
C ILE A 172 -6.61 9.67 15.92
N ASN A 173 -6.27 9.44 17.19
CA ASN A 173 -6.41 10.47 18.23
C ASN A 173 -5.31 11.54 18.20
N VAL A 174 -4.18 11.34 17.49
CA VAL A 174 -3.04 12.28 17.49
C VAL A 174 -3.47 13.70 17.09
N GLY A 175 -4.27 13.87 16.04
CA GLY A 175 -4.76 15.18 15.60
C GLY A 175 -5.58 15.91 16.67
N GLN A 176 -6.39 15.20 17.46
CA GLN A 176 -7.13 15.78 18.58
C GLN A 176 -6.19 16.22 19.71
N GLU A 177 -5.23 15.38 20.08
CA GLU A 177 -4.28 15.72 21.16
C GLU A 177 -3.36 16.87 20.75
N LEU A 178 -2.95 16.96 19.48
CA LEU A 178 -2.22 18.11 18.92
C LEU A 178 -3.00 19.43 19.03
N ARG A 179 -4.31 19.41 18.77
CA ARG A 179 -5.17 20.59 18.98
C ARG A 179 -5.30 20.97 20.46
N LYS A 180 -5.33 20.00 21.38
CA LYS A 180 -5.30 20.29 22.84
C LYS A 180 -3.97 20.88 23.31
N LEU A 181 -2.86 20.49 22.68
CA LEU A 181 -1.53 21.08 22.91
C LEU A 181 -1.38 22.46 22.24
N GLY A 182 -2.40 22.96 21.54
CA GLY A 182 -2.43 24.30 20.96
C GLY A 182 -1.74 24.44 19.61
N ILE A 183 -1.32 23.35 18.93
CA ILE A 183 -0.78 23.50 17.58
C ILE A 183 -1.92 23.89 16.63
N MET A 184 -1.69 24.93 15.83
CA MET A 184 -2.69 25.48 14.89
C MET A 184 -2.33 25.23 13.42
N SER A 185 -1.15 24.65 13.15
CA SER A 185 -0.77 24.22 11.80
C SER A 185 -1.71 23.20 11.19
N GLU A 186 -1.64 23.09 9.87
CA GLU A 186 -2.38 22.11 9.08
C GLU A 186 -1.92 20.68 9.40
N ILE A 187 -2.89 19.81 9.72
CA ILE A 187 -2.70 18.40 10.02
C ILE A 187 -3.55 17.55 9.06
N GLY A 188 -2.88 16.77 8.21
CA GLY A 188 -3.52 15.73 7.41
C GLY A 188 -3.54 14.38 8.12
N PHE A 189 -4.60 13.60 7.92
CA PHE A 189 -4.69 12.18 8.26
C PHE A 189 -4.90 11.35 7.00
N PHE A 190 -4.22 10.20 6.89
CA PHE A 190 -4.51 9.23 5.83
C PHE A 190 -4.71 7.83 6.41
N LEU A 191 -5.87 7.22 6.13
CA LEU A 191 -6.20 5.85 6.54
C LEU A 191 -5.76 4.85 5.45
N HIS A 192 -4.89 3.90 5.81
CA HIS A 192 -4.38 2.92 4.84
C HIS A 192 -5.26 1.67 4.73
N THR A 193 -6.05 1.39 5.76
CA THR A 193 -7.08 0.35 5.80
C THR A 193 -8.41 0.83 5.18
N SER A 194 -9.38 -0.08 5.02
CA SER A 194 -10.76 0.31 4.69
C SER A 194 -11.40 1.12 5.80
N PHE A 195 -12.46 1.88 5.47
CA PHE A 195 -13.36 2.48 6.47
C PHE A 195 -14.71 1.75 6.45
N PRO A 196 -15.17 1.23 7.61
CA PRO A 196 -16.36 0.38 7.67
C PRO A 196 -17.64 1.15 7.37
N THR A 197 -18.67 0.43 6.90
CA THR A 197 -20.02 0.99 6.70
C THR A 197 -20.64 1.43 8.03
N PRO A 198 -21.65 2.33 8.04
CA PRO A 198 -22.31 2.80 9.27
C PRO A 198 -22.75 1.67 10.21
N ASP A 199 -23.41 0.63 9.69
CA ASP A 199 -23.91 -0.52 10.46
C ASP A 199 -22.81 -1.35 11.14
N ILE A 200 -21.57 -1.26 10.64
CA ILE A 200 -20.40 -1.89 11.25
C ILE A 200 -19.73 -0.90 12.20
N PHE A 201 -19.49 0.34 11.77
CA PHE A 201 -18.87 1.39 12.59
C PHE A 201 -19.61 1.63 13.91
N PHE A 202 -20.95 1.62 13.91
CA PHE A 202 -21.74 1.89 15.11
C PHE A 202 -21.62 0.83 16.20
N LYS A 203 -21.08 -0.36 15.89
CA LYS A 203 -20.79 -1.42 16.87
C LYS A 203 -19.59 -1.09 17.75
N LEU A 204 -18.72 -0.15 17.34
CA LEU A 204 -17.58 0.29 18.14
C LEU A 204 -18.06 1.10 19.36
N PRO A 205 -17.76 0.67 20.60
CA PRO A 205 -18.16 1.42 21.80
C PRO A 205 -17.63 2.86 21.81
N TRP A 206 -16.41 3.07 21.31
CA TRP A 206 -15.72 4.37 21.25
C TRP A 206 -15.95 5.14 19.94
N ARG A 207 -16.96 4.77 19.14
CA ARG A 207 -17.29 5.40 17.84
C ARG A 207 -17.33 6.93 17.88
N GLU A 208 -17.91 7.51 18.94
CA GLU A 208 -18.07 8.95 19.09
C GLU A 208 -16.72 9.64 19.29
N ALA A 209 -15.85 9.08 20.15
CA ALA A 209 -14.51 9.61 20.36
C ALA A 209 -13.60 9.48 19.12
N ILE A 210 -13.65 8.33 18.45
CA ILE A 210 -12.90 8.08 17.20
C ILE A 210 -13.35 9.03 16.08
N LEU A 211 -14.67 9.20 15.91
CA LEU A 211 -15.21 10.11 14.90
C LEU A 211 -14.87 11.57 15.19
N GLN A 212 -15.02 12.01 16.46
CA GLN A 212 -14.66 13.37 16.86
C GLN A 212 -13.16 13.64 16.70
N ALA A 213 -12.29 12.66 16.97
CA ALA A 213 -10.86 12.77 16.74
C ALA A 213 -10.51 12.92 15.25
N LEU A 214 -11.13 12.12 14.36
CA LEU A 214 -10.99 12.28 12.91
C LEU A 214 -11.43 13.67 12.44
N LEU A 215 -12.47 14.25 13.04
CA LEU A 215 -12.95 15.60 12.72
C LEU A 215 -12.03 16.73 13.23
N LYS A 216 -10.89 16.47 13.89
CA LYS A 216 -9.92 17.51 14.28
C LYS A 216 -8.79 17.74 13.28
N TYR A 217 -8.64 16.87 12.28
CA TYR A 217 -7.75 17.06 11.12
C TYR A 217 -8.31 18.09 10.13
N ASP A 218 -7.46 18.64 9.27
CA ASP A 218 -7.84 19.60 8.21
C ASP A 218 -8.12 18.90 6.87
N LEU A 219 -7.40 17.79 6.61
CA LEU A 219 -7.59 16.90 5.48
C LEU A 219 -7.63 15.44 5.96
N ILE A 220 -8.68 14.71 5.60
CA ILE A 220 -8.83 13.27 5.82
C ILE A 220 -8.79 12.56 4.47
N GLY A 221 -7.82 11.66 4.30
CA GLY A 221 -7.66 10.83 3.11
C GLY A 221 -7.99 9.36 3.37
N PHE A 222 -8.64 8.74 2.39
CA PHE A 222 -8.93 7.31 2.35
C PHE A 222 -8.37 6.67 1.08
N GLN A 223 -8.30 5.34 1.04
CA GLN A 223 -7.87 4.62 -0.16
C GLN A 223 -8.89 4.72 -1.30
N THR A 224 -10.17 4.47 -1.01
CA THR A 224 -11.21 4.39 -2.05
C THR A 224 -12.35 5.40 -1.86
N LEU A 225 -13.08 5.63 -2.95
CA LEU A 225 -14.35 6.36 -2.95
C LEU A 225 -15.38 5.76 -1.97
N HIS A 226 -15.39 4.42 -1.82
CA HIS A 226 -16.31 3.74 -0.92
C HIS A 226 -15.98 4.04 0.55
N ASP A 227 -14.71 3.91 0.95
CA ASP A 227 -14.26 4.22 2.31
C ASP A 227 -14.56 5.68 2.69
N ARG A 228 -14.27 6.62 1.77
CA ARG A 228 -14.60 8.05 1.95
C ARG A 228 -16.10 8.27 2.15
N ASN A 229 -16.94 7.63 1.32
CA ASN A 229 -18.38 7.78 1.40
C ASN A 229 -18.96 7.14 2.68
N ASN A 230 -18.39 6.02 3.15
CA ASN A 230 -18.76 5.39 4.42
C ASN A 230 -18.47 6.34 5.60
N PHE A 231 -17.31 7.00 5.61
CA PHE A 231 -16.98 8.01 6.61
C PHE A 231 -17.96 9.19 6.60
N LEU A 232 -18.27 9.75 5.42
CA LEU A 232 -19.23 10.85 5.29
C LEU A 232 -20.64 10.47 5.79
N GLN A 233 -21.10 9.24 5.53
CA GLN A 233 -22.36 8.72 6.07
C GLN A 233 -22.31 8.55 7.59
N CYS A 234 -21.21 8.05 8.15
CA CYS A 234 -21.04 7.94 9.60
C CYS A 234 -21.10 9.33 10.27
N VAL A 235 -20.44 10.34 9.68
CA VAL A 235 -20.54 11.73 10.17
C VAL A 235 -21.98 12.22 10.10
N GLN A 236 -22.67 12.05 8.97
CA GLN A 236 -24.03 12.55 8.78
C GLN A 236 -25.05 11.98 9.75
N ILE A 237 -24.90 10.71 10.13
CA ILE A 237 -25.79 10.04 11.07
C ILE A 237 -25.45 10.40 12.53
N MET A 238 -24.17 10.54 12.87
CA MET A 238 -23.73 10.74 14.25
C MET A 238 -23.57 12.21 14.66
N THR A 239 -23.39 13.14 13.71
CA THR A 239 -23.09 14.55 13.97
C THR A 239 -24.24 15.45 13.54
N LYS A 240 -24.78 16.24 14.47
CA LYS A 240 -25.83 17.21 14.15
C LYS A 240 -25.28 18.33 13.26
N ASN A 241 -26.11 18.80 12.33
CA ASN A 241 -25.84 19.90 11.40
C ASN A 241 -24.65 19.70 10.43
N SER A 242 -24.09 18.49 10.30
CA SER A 242 -23.04 18.24 9.31
C SER A 242 -23.60 18.21 7.89
N LYS A 243 -22.90 18.83 6.95
CA LYS A 243 -23.18 18.79 5.50
C LYS A 243 -21.88 18.67 4.74
N TRP A 244 -21.89 18.11 3.54
CA TRP A 244 -20.72 18.17 2.66
C TRP A 244 -21.09 18.69 1.27
N PHE A 245 -20.11 19.31 0.62
CA PHE A 245 -20.24 19.97 -0.68
C PHE A 245 -19.12 19.49 -1.62
N GLY A 246 -19.44 19.45 -2.92
CA GLY A 246 -18.61 18.82 -3.95
C GLY A 246 -19.04 17.39 -4.29
N LYS A 247 -18.59 16.90 -5.45
CA LYS A 247 -18.88 15.53 -5.95
C LYS A 247 -17.65 14.78 -6.47
N ASP A 248 -16.51 15.47 -6.58
CA ASP A 248 -15.29 14.94 -7.19
C ASP A 248 -14.46 14.12 -6.19
N ARG A 249 -13.15 13.99 -6.41
CA ARG A 249 -12.23 13.24 -5.54
C ARG A 249 -12.24 13.72 -4.08
N ILE A 250 -12.43 15.03 -3.87
CA ILE A 250 -12.42 15.70 -2.58
C ILE A 250 -13.77 16.42 -2.37
N VAL A 251 -14.27 16.40 -1.14
CA VAL A 251 -15.43 17.18 -0.68
C VAL A 251 -15.03 18.03 0.52
N THR A 252 -15.70 19.17 0.71
CA THR A 252 -15.62 19.93 1.97
C THR A 252 -16.75 19.45 2.87
N LEU A 253 -16.41 18.96 4.06
CA LEU A 253 -17.33 18.59 5.13
C LEU A 253 -17.41 19.76 6.13
N GLU A 254 -18.57 20.39 6.20
CA GLU A 254 -18.91 21.35 7.24
C GLU A 254 -19.43 20.62 8.47
N THR A 255 -18.90 20.97 9.64
CA THR A 255 -19.40 20.55 10.96
C THR A 255 -19.76 21.78 11.79
N SER A 256 -20.38 21.59 12.96
CA SER A 256 -20.70 22.72 13.86
C SER A 256 -19.45 23.45 14.38
N ASP A 257 -18.29 22.78 14.41
CA ASP A 257 -17.04 23.32 14.94
C ASP A 257 -16.14 23.95 13.84
N ARG A 258 -16.10 23.32 12.66
CA ARG A 258 -15.11 23.61 11.61
C ARG A 258 -15.42 22.96 10.26
N GLU A 259 -14.74 23.45 9.22
CA GLU A 259 -14.60 22.76 7.94
C GLU A 259 -13.46 21.72 7.98
N VAL A 260 -13.63 20.63 7.24
CA VAL A 260 -12.68 19.52 7.05
C VAL A 260 -12.71 19.11 5.57
N LYS A 261 -11.56 19.02 4.90
CA LYS A 261 -11.48 18.42 3.56
C LYS A 261 -11.48 16.90 3.69
N VAL A 262 -12.26 16.20 2.87
CA VAL A 262 -12.36 14.73 2.90
C VAL A 262 -12.21 14.19 1.48
N GLY A 263 -11.22 13.33 1.24
CA GLY A 263 -10.90 12.83 -0.10
C GLY A 263 -10.51 11.36 -0.14
N TYR A 264 -10.41 10.80 -1.35
CA TYR A 264 -9.77 9.51 -1.58
C TYR A 264 -8.54 9.66 -2.46
N PHE A 265 -7.47 8.96 -2.11
CA PHE A 265 -6.16 9.01 -2.77
C PHE A 265 -5.59 7.58 -2.74
N PRO A 266 -5.82 6.77 -3.79
CA PRO A 266 -5.40 5.37 -3.77
C PRO A 266 -3.88 5.26 -3.78
N ILE A 267 -3.28 4.68 -2.73
CA ILE A 267 -1.81 4.64 -2.59
C ILE A 267 -1.15 3.78 -3.67
N GLY A 268 -0.15 4.36 -4.35
CA GLY A 268 0.66 3.69 -5.37
C GLY A 268 1.88 2.96 -4.81
N ILE A 269 2.76 2.54 -5.72
CA ILE A 269 4.14 2.10 -5.45
C ILE A 269 5.10 2.99 -6.25
N ASP A 270 6.41 2.96 -5.99
CA ASP A 270 7.39 3.48 -6.95
C ASP A 270 7.44 2.51 -8.15
N TYR A 271 6.64 2.79 -9.17
CA TYR A 271 6.53 1.93 -10.35
C TYR A 271 7.90 1.73 -11.02
N ASN A 272 8.72 2.78 -11.11
CA ASN A 272 10.00 2.74 -11.81
C ASN A 272 11.04 1.96 -11.01
N GLU A 273 11.04 2.06 -9.67
CA GLU A 273 11.88 1.23 -8.80
C GLU A 273 11.58 -0.26 -9.02
N PHE A 274 10.31 -0.68 -8.91
CA PHE A 274 9.93 -2.08 -9.08
C PHE A 274 10.20 -2.59 -10.51
N ALA A 275 9.83 -1.81 -11.53
CA ALA A 275 10.02 -2.18 -12.92
C ALA A 275 11.51 -2.23 -13.33
N SER A 276 12.39 -1.47 -12.69
CA SER A 276 13.84 -1.48 -12.96
C SER A 276 14.60 -2.55 -12.16
N GLN A 277 14.30 -2.72 -10.86
CA GLN A 277 14.90 -3.77 -10.03
C GLN A 277 14.54 -5.17 -10.53
N ALA A 278 13.33 -5.35 -11.10
CA ALA A 278 12.93 -6.56 -11.80
C ALA A 278 13.83 -6.94 -13.00
N LEU A 279 14.67 -6.02 -13.50
CA LEU A 279 15.63 -6.23 -14.59
C LEU A 279 17.06 -6.46 -14.10
N SER A 280 17.29 -6.45 -12.79
CA SER A 280 18.62 -6.71 -12.23
C SER A 280 19.05 -8.15 -12.50
N THR A 281 20.35 -8.35 -12.73
CA THR A 281 20.92 -9.69 -12.97
C THR A 281 20.66 -10.65 -11.80
N GLU A 282 20.63 -10.13 -10.57
CA GLU A 282 20.27 -10.91 -9.38
C GLU A 282 18.85 -11.48 -9.49
N VAL A 283 17.86 -10.62 -9.73
CA VAL A 283 16.45 -11.01 -9.82
C VAL A 283 16.19 -11.94 -11.00
N ILE A 284 16.82 -11.69 -12.16
CA ILE A 284 16.67 -12.54 -13.35
C ILE A 284 17.20 -13.96 -13.05
N ASN A 285 18.42 -14.09 -12.54
CA ASN A 285 19.03 -15.39 -12.25
C ASN A 285 18.24 -16.17 -11.18
N GLN A 286 17.72 -15.49 -10.16
CA GLN A 286 16.86 -16.09 -9.14
C GLN A 286 15.49 -16.52 -9.71
N ALA A 287 14.87 -15.70 -10.56
CA ALA A 287 13.61 -16.05 -11.22
C ALA A 287 13.75 -17.25 -12.16
N GLU A 288 14.84 -17.33 -12.93
CA GLU A 288 15.20 -18.51 -13.74
C GLU A 288 15.38 -19.74 -12.84
N THR A 289 16.12 -19.62 -11.73
CA THR A 289 16.29 -20.70 -10.74
C THR A 289 14.94 -21.18 -10.18
N ILE A 290 13.99 -20.29 -9.90
CA ILE A 290 12.64 -20.65 -9.43
C ILE A 290 11.88 -21.43 -10.51
N ARG A 291 11.96 -21.03 -11.78
CA ARG A 291 11.33 -21.75 -12.91
C ARG A 291 11.97 -23.12 -13.16
N ASP A 292 13.29 -23.22 -13.04
CA ASP A 292 14.06 -24.47 -13.22
C ASP A 292 13.81 -25.48 -12.09
N ASN A 293 13.37 -25.04 -10.91
CA ASN A 293 12.92 -25.93 -9.83
C ASN A 293 11.47 -26.42 -10.01
N LEU A 294 10.66 -25.77 -10.85
CA LEU A 294 9.23 -26.03 -11.05
C LEU A 294 8.89 -26.44 -12.50
N LEU A 295 9.84 -27.11 -13.15
CA LEU A 295 9.85 -27.46 -14.58
C LEU A 295 8.48 -27.86 -15.14
N GLN A 296 8.17 -27.30 -16.32
CA GLN A 296 6.98 -27.60 -17.13
C GLN A 296 5.62 -27.25 -16.47
N THR A 297 5.61 -26.58 -15.31
CA THR A 297 4.39 -26.01 -14.71
C THR A 297 4.28 -24.50 -14.94
N GLN A 298 3.06 -24.00 -15.08
CA GLN A 298 2.76 -22.59 -14.86
C GLN A 298 2.76 -22.31 -13.35
N ILE A 299 3.35 -21.18 -12.95
CA ILE A 299 3.47 -20.80 -11.54
C ILE A 299 2.35 -19.82 -11.20
N ILE A 300 1.45 -20.23 -10.29
CA ILE A 300 0.62 -19.29 -9.53
C ILE A 300 1.41 -18.84 -8.31
N PHE A 301 1.49 -17.54 -8.08
CA PHE A 301 2.09 -16.97 -6.87
C PHE A 301 1.04 -16.29 -5.99
N GLY A 302 1.05 -16.62 -4.70
CA GLY A 302 0.38 -15.90 -3.65
C GLY A 302 1.40 -15.47 -2.60
N VAL A 303 1.39 -14.20 -2.23
CA VAL A 303 2.20 -13.68 -1.12
C VAL A 303 1.36 -12.78 -0.24
N ASP A 304 1.27 -13.15 1.03
CA ASP A 304 0.39 -12.53 2.00
C ASP A 304 1.10 -12.46 3.36
N ARG A 305 0.71 -11.51 4.21
CA ARG A 305 0.98 -11.65 5.65
C ARG A 305 0.02 -12.70 6.21
N LEU A 306 0.44 -13.44 7.24
CA LEU A 306 -0.48 -14.21 8.07
C LEU A 306 -1.50 -13.27 8.68
N ASP A 307 -2.73 -13.24 8.15
CA ASP A 307 -3.80 -12.29 8.51
C ASP A 307 -5.13 -12.77 7.92
N TYR A 308 -6.22 -12.79 8.70
CA TYR A 308 -7.52 -13.32 8.25
C TYR A 308 -8.14 -12.51 7.10
N THR A 309 -7.78 -11.23 7.00
CA THR A 309 -8.17 -10.35 5.90
C THR A 309 -7.73 -10.87 4.52
N LYS A 310 -6.69 -11.71 4.47
CA LYS A 310 -6.08 -12.21 3.22
C LYS A 310 -6.76 -13.42 2.62
N GLY A 311 -7.73 -14.03 3.30
CA GLY A 311 -8.54 -15.11 2.73
C GLY A 311 -7.74 -16.33 2.29
N ILE A 312 -6.61 -16.62 2.94
CA ILE A 312 -5.67 -17.66 2.48
C ILE A 312 -6.33 -19.05 2.45
N THR A 313 -7.19 -19.37 3.42
CA THR A 313 -7.99 -20.61 3.40
C THR A 313 -8.96 -20.68 2.23
N TYR A 314 -9.66 -19.59 1.91
CA TYR A 314 -10.52 -19.49 0.71
C TYR A 314 -9.71 -19.65 -0.59
N LYS A 315 -8.52 -19.06 -0.65
CA LYS A 315 -7.59 -19.19 -1.79
C LYS A 315 -7.17 -20.65 -2.00
N LEU A 316 -6.82 -21.35 -0.92
CA LEU A 316 -6.44 -22.77 -0.95
C LEU A 316 -7.63 -23.66 -1.34
N GLU A 317 -8.83 -23.42 -0.83
CA GLU A 317 -10.05 -24.16 -1.23
C GLU A 317 -10.43 -23.88 -2.69
N ALA A 318 -10.22 -22.66 -3.20
CA ALA A 318 -10.42 -22.35 -4.62
C ALA A 318 -9.41 -23.07 -5.52
N PHE A 319 -8.15 -23.15 -5.12
CA PHE A 319 -7.15 -23.94 -5.84
C PHE A 319 -7.49 -25.43 -5.80
N ARG A 320 -7.92 -25.97 -4.65
CA ARG A 320 -8.45 -27.34 -4.53
C ARG A 320 -9.65 -27.56 -5.46
N ASN A 321 -10.60 -26.64 -5.50
CA ASN A 321 -11.79 -26.71 -6.36
C ASN A 321 -11.41 -26.71 -7.84
N ALA A 322 -10.44 -25.89 -8.25
CA ALA A 322 -9.88 -25.90 -9.60
C ALA A 322 -9.26 -27.27 -9.96
N LEU A 323 -8.42 -27.83 -9.08
CA LEU A 323 -7.83 -29.17 -9.30
C LEU A 323 -8.87 -30.30 -9.34
N LYS A 324 -10.00 -30.18 -8.63
CA LYS A 324 -11.10 -31.16 -8.71
C LYS A 324 -11.91 -31.06 -10.00
N ARG A 325 -12.18 -29.84 -10.47
CA ARG A 325 -13.05 -29.58 -11.63
C ARG A 325 -12.32 -29.63 -12.98
N PHE A 326 -11.01 -29.36 -12.98
CA PHE A 326 -10.19 -29.27 -14.19
C PHE A 326 -8.94 -30.17 -14.07
N PRO A 327 -9.06 -31.51 -14.22
CA PRO A 327 -7.93 -32.45 -14.13
C PRO A 327 -6.78 -32.16 -15.09
N GLU A 328 -7.03 -31.44 -16.19
CA GLU A 328 -6.00 -31.00 -17.14
C GLU A 328 -4.97 -30.02 -16.55
N LEU A 329 -5.25 -29.42 -15.38
CA LEU A 329 -4.31 -28.63 -14.60
C LEU A 329 -3.24 -29.48 -13.90
N HIS A 330 -3.52 -30.78 -13.66
CA HIS A 330 -2.62 -31.65 -12.91
C HIS A 330 -1.27 -31.74 -13.60
N ARG A 331 -0.18 -31.57 -12.83
CA ARG A 331 1.20 -31.53 -13.33
C ARG A 331 1.50 -30.43 -14.35
N LYS A 332 0.61 -29.44 -14.53
CA LYS A 332 0.82 -28.26 -15.40
C LYS A 332 0.69 -26.94 -14.66
N ILE A 333 0.23 -26.94 -13.41
CA ILE A 333 0.12 -25.75 -12.57
C ILE A 333 0.61 -26.04 -11.15
N THR A 334 1.25 -25.06 -10.53
CA THR A 334 1.74 -25.13 -9.16
C THR A 334 1.41 -23.83 -8.45
N LEU A 335 0.84 -23.91 -7.24
CA LEU A 335 0.67 -22.76 -6.36
C LEU A 335 1.88 -22.62 -5.45
N LEU A 336 2.62 -21.53 -5.59
CA LEU A 336 3.63 -21.10 -4.63
C LEU A 336 2.97 -20.07 -3.71
N GLN A 337 2.74 -20.44 -2.45
CA GLN A 337 2.15 -19.56 -1.44
C GLN A 337 3.19 -19.24 -0.36
N VAL A 338 3.67 -17.99 -0.37
CA VAL A 338 4.49 -17.43 0.69
C VAL A 338 3.57 -16.77 1.73
N ILE A 339 3.85 -17.02 3.00
CA ILE A 339 3.19 -16.37 4.12
C ILE A 339 4.24 -15.72 5.00
N VAL A 340 4.17 -14.38 5.06
CA VAL A 340 5.05 -13.58 5.92
C VAL A 340 4.50 -13.59 7.36
N PRO A 341 5.32 -13.95 8.36
CA PRO A 341 4.91 -13.93 9.76
C PRO A 341 4.33 -12.56 10.18
N SER A 342 3.28 -12.57 10.98
CA SER A 342 2.63 -11.33 11.44
C SER A 342 1.90 -11.54 12.76
N ARG A 343 2.03 -10.57 13.67
CA ARG A 343 1.28 -10.47 14.94
C ARG A 343 1.26 -11.78 15.76
N GLU A 344 2.38 -12.49 15.80
CA GLU A 344 2.46 -13.84 16.37
C GLU A 344 2.08 -13.92 17.85
N ASN A 345 2.13 -12.81 18.61
CA ASN A 345 1.66 -12.77 20.00
C ASN A 345 0.13 -12.84 20.16
N ILE A 346 -0.67 -12.74 19.08
CA ILE A 346 -2.14 -12.83 19.12
C ILE A 346 -2.56 -14.29 18.86
N PRO A 347 -3.22 -14.99 19.82
CA PRO A 347 -3.53 -16.42 19.71
C PRO A 347 -4.29 -16.84 18.44
N GLU A 348 -5.17 -15.97 17.94
CA GLU A 348 -5.94 -16.20 16.71
C GLU A 348 -5.04 -16.44 15.47
N TYR A 349 -3.87 -15.79 15.42
CA TYR A 349 -2.93 -15.92 14.30
C TYR A 349 -2.22 -17.28 14.34
N HIS A 350 -1.92 -17.82 15.52
CA HIS A 350 -1.42 -19.20 15.66
C HIS A 350 -2.45 -20.23 15.18
N SER A 351 -3.72 -20.08 15.56
CA SER A 351 -4.79 -20.98 15.12
C SER A 351 -4.97 -20.97 13.60
N MET A 352 -4.92 -19.78 13.00
CA MET A 352 -4.99 -19.59 11.55
C MET A 352 -3.81 -20.23 10.81
N LYS A 353 -2.58 -20.12 11.33
CA LYS A 353 -1.40 -20.79 10.77
C LYS A 353 -1.60 -22.31 10.73
N ALA A 354 -2.02 -22.90 11.85
CA ALA A 354 -2.27 -24.34 11.93
C ALA A 354 -3.39 -24.79 10.97
N GLU A 355 -4.44 -23.99 10.79
CA GLU A 355 -5.50 -24.27 9.80
C GLU A 355 -4.97 -24.27 8.36
N ILE A 356 -4.16 -23.27 7.99
CA ILE A 356 -3.55 -23.14 6.66
C ILE A 356 -2.57 -24.28 6.38
N GLU A 357 -1.74 -24.66 7.35
CA GLU A 357 -0.79 -25.77 7.23
C GLU A 357 -1.52 -27.11 7.09
N ARG A 358 -2.55 -27.36 7.91
CA ARG A 358 -3.44 -28.53 7.80
C ARG A 358 -4.10 -28.59 6.41
N LEU A 359 -4.67 -27.49 5.94
CA LEU A 359 -5.36 -27.41 4.65
C LEU A 359 -4.41 -27.64 3.47
N THR A 360 -3.20 -27.07 3.53
CA THR A 360 -2.13 -27.28 2.54
C THR A 360 -1.74 -28.76 2.46
N SER A 361 -1.47 -29.39 3.60
CA SER A 361 -1.14 -30.83 3.69
C SER A 361 -2.27 -31.71 3.17
N GLU A 362 -3.53 -31.37 3.46
CA GLU A 362 -4.71 -32.11 2.99
C GLU A 362 -4.89 -31.99 1.47
N ILE A 363 -4.64 -30.83 0.87
CA ILE A 363 -4.66 -30.64 -0.59
C ILE A 363 -3.50 -31.40 -1.24
N ASN A 364 -2.28 -31.23 -0.74
CA ASN A 364 -1.12 -31.92 -1.29
C ASN A 364 -1.28 -33.45 -1.19
N GLY A 365 -1.83 -33.97 -0.09
CA GLY A 365 -2.15 -35.40 0.05
C GLY A 365 -3.22 -35.92 -0.91
N GLN A 366 -4.10 -35.05 -1.46
CA GLN A 366 -5.11 -35.42 -2.45
C GLN A 366 -4.56 -35.49 -3.89
N PHE A 367 -3.57 -34.67 -4.26
CA PHE A 367 -3.15 -34.49 -5.66
C PHE A 367 -1.65 -34.69 -5.95
N THR A 368 -0.78 -34.82 -4.94
CA THR A 368 0.66 -35.02 -5.18
C THR A 368 0.93 -36.30 -5.97
N THR A 369 1.82 -36.22 -6.95
CA THR A 369 2.31 -37.36 -7.72
C THR A 369 3.83 -37.30 -7.81
N PRO A 370 4.54 -38.39 -8.15
CA PRO A 370 6.00 -38.36 -8.33
C PRO A 370 6.42 -37.25 -9.30
N GLY A 371 7.22 -36.30 -8.80
CA GLY A 371 7.69 -35.14 -9.58
C GLY A 371 6.73 -33.94 -9.65
N TRP A 372 5.59 -33.93 -8.94
CA TRP A 372 4.71 -32.76 -8.85
C TRP A 372 4.01 -32.64 -7.48
N VAL A 373 4.29 -31.53 -6.80
CA VAL A 373 3.60 -31.09 -5.58
C VAL A 373 2.71 -29.89 -5.93
N PRO A 374 1.37 -29.96 -5.72
CA PRO A 374 0.45 -28.91 -6.15
C PRO A 374 0.67 -27.56 -5.46
N ILE A 375 0.98 -27.57 -4.15
CA ILE A 375 1.21 -26.36 -3.35
C ILE A 375 2.59 -26.39 -2.70
N ASN A 376 3.41 -25.40 -3.02
CA ASN A 376 4.65 -25.10 -2.32
C ASN A 376 4.37 -23.99 -1.29
N TYR A 377 4.35 -24.36 -0.02
CA TYR A 377 4.10 -23.46 1.11
C TYR A 377 5.41 -23.01 1.75
N ILE A 378 5.56 -21.70 1.96
CA ILE A 378 6.75 -21.09 2.56
C ILE A 378 6.30 -20.14 3.66
N PHE A 379 6.64 -20.42 4.91
CA PHE A 379 6.42 -19.52 6.05
C PHE A 379 7.70 -18.75 6.38
N ASN A 380 7.94 -17.64 5.69
CA ASN A 380 9.15 -16.84 5.86
C ASN A 380 8.94 -15.37 5.43
N CYS A 381 9.81 -14.49 5.92
CA CYS A 381 10.00 -13.16 5.33
C CYS A 381 10.79 -13.28 4.02
N LEU A 382 10.44 -12.46 3.03
CA LEU A 382 11.23 -12.27 1.81
C LEU A 382 11.87 -10.89 1.82
N ASN A 383 13.11 -10.79 1.34
CA ASN A 383 13.74 -9.52 1.00
C ASN A 383 13.22 -9.00 -0.37
N ARG A 384 13.63 -7.78 -0.77
CA ARG A 384 13.14 -7.14 -2.00
C ARG A 384 13.51 -7.93 -3.26
N SER A 385 14.77 -8.36 -3.39
CA SER A 385 15.23 -9.15 -4.54
C SER A 385 14.48 -10.49 -4.63
N GLU A 386 14.37 -11.23 -3.52
CA GLU A 386 13.62 -12.49 -3.48
C GLU A 386 12.16 -12.33 -3.92
N LEU A 387 11.47 -11.31 -3.39
CA LEU A 387 10.07 -11.03 -3.73
C LEU A 387 9.89 -10.70 -5.21
N LEU A 388 10.78 -9.87 -5.78
CA LEU A 388 10.79 -9.56 -7.21
C LEU A 388 11.06 -10.81 -8.06
N SER A 389 11.95 -11.70 -7.62
CA SER A 389 12.25 -12.97 -8.29
C SER A 389 11.03 -13.87 -8.39
N TYR A 390 10.22 -13.96 -7.33
CA TYR A 390 8.93 -14.67 -7.40
C TYR A 390 7.92 -13.99 -8.33
N TYR A 391 7.79 -12.65 -8.29
CA TYR A 391 6.91 -11.92 -9.23
C TYR A 391 7.33 -12.12 -10.70
N CYS A 392 8.63 -12.12 -10.99
CA CYS A 392 9.18 -12.35 -12.33
C CYS A 392 9.02 -13.80 -12.81
N ALA A 393 9.10 -14.78 -11.90
CA ALA A 393 8.90 -16.19 -12.23
C ALA A 393 7.42 -16.54 -12.49
N ALA A 394 6.48 -15.86 -11.81
CA ALA A 394 5.07 -16.22 -11.76
C ALA A 394 4.24 -15.85 -13.01
N ASP A 395 3.62 -16.86 -13.62
CA ASP A 395 2.71 -16.69 -14.76
C ASP A 395 1.34 -16.12 -14.33
N ILE A 396 0.92 -16.37 -13.07
CA ILE A 396 -0.34 -15.88 -12.49
C ILE A 396 -0.09 -15.38 -11.07
N ALA A 397 -0.57 -14.19 -10.70
CA ALA A 397 -0.68 -13.76 -9.31
C ALA A 397 -2.11 -13.96 -8.79
N LEU A 398 -2.25 -14.58 -7.61
CA LEU A 398 -3.54 -14.89 -6.97
C LEU A 398 -3.70 -14.07 -5.69
N VAL A 399 -4.28 -12.88 -5.83
CA VAL A 399 -4.42 -11.87 -4.78
C VAL A 399 -5.89 -11.77 -4.37
N THR A 400 -6.32 -12.63 -3.44
CA THR A 400 -7.73 -12.85 -3.12
C THR A 400 -8.10 -12.49 -1.66
N PRO A 401 -7.77 -11.30 -1.12
CA PRO A 401 -8.17 -10.90 0.22
C PRO A 401 -9.69 -10.77 0.34
N LEU A 402 -10.23 -11.10 1.53
CA LEU A 402 -11.64 -10.94 1.86
C LEU A 402 -12.03 -9.46 2.05
N ARG A 403 -11.08 -8.64 2.52
CA ARG A 403 -11.17 -7.17 2.59
C ARG A 403 -9.76 -6.60 2.69
N ASP A 404 -9.42 -5.59 1.87
CA ASP A 404 -8.11 -4.95 1.91
C ASP A 404 -8.21 -3.49 1.45
N GLY A 405 -7.68 -2.55 2.24
CA GLY A 405 -7.74 -1.12 1.93
C GLY A 405 -7.11 -0.77 0.57
N MET A 406 -6.08 -1.51 0.14
CA MET A 406 -5.51 -1.34 -1.21
C MET A 406 -4.98 -2.66 -1.78
N ASN A 407 -4.14 -3.37 -1.04
CA ASN A 407 -3.27 -4.44 -1.52
C ASN A 407 -2.20 -3.97 -2.53
N LEU A 408 -0.98 -3.66 -2.04
CA LEU A 408 0.14 -3.29 -2.91
C LEU A 408 0.73 -4.48 -3.68
N VAL A 409 0.67 -5.71 -3.17
CA VAL A 409 1.20 -6.92 -3.85
C VAL A 409 0.64 -7.06 -5.28
N ALA A 410 -0.64 -6.75 -5.48
CA ALA A 410 -1.25 -6.68 -6.81
C ALA A 410 -0.56 -5.68 -7.76
N LYS A 411 -0.17 -4.51 -7.25
CA LYS A 411 0.53 -3.46 -8.01
C LYS A 411 2.00 -3.83 -8.27
N GLU A 412 2.67 -4.35 -7.25
CA GLU A 412 4.07 -4.78 -7.32
C GLU A 412 4.27 -5.89 -8.35
N TYR A 413 3.39 -6.91 -8.37
CA TYR A 413 3.39 -7.94 -9.41
C TYR A 413 3.24 -7.36 -10.81
N CYS A 414 2.27 -6.47 -11.01
CA CYS A 414 2.04 -5.84 -12.30
C CYS A 414 3.24 -5.01 -12.78
N ALA A 415 3.89 -4.24 -11.88
CA ALA A 415 5.09 -3.46 -12.22
C ALA A 415 6.31 -4.34 -12.52
N ALA A 416 6.49 -5.46 -11.81
CA ALA A 416 7.58 -6.40 -12.06
C ALA A 416 7.40 -7.22 -13.37
N ASN A 417 6.18 -7.30 -13.93
CA ASN A 417 5.89 -8.15 -15.09
C ASN A 417 6.36 -7.56 -16.44
N LYS A 418 7.68 -7.42 -16.64
CA LYS A 418 8.29 -6.80 -17.84
C LYS A 418 7.74 -7.32 -19.17
N ASN A 419 7.61 -8.65 -19.30
CA ASN A 419 7.20 -9.29 -20.55
C ASN A 419 5.71 -9.07 -20.89
N ASN A 420 4.94 -8.50 -19.96
CA ASN A 420 3.50 -8.35 -20.04
C ASN A 420 2.77 -9.70 -20.24
N GLU A 421 3.36 -10.81 -19.79
CA GLU A 421 2.79 -12.16 -19.98
C GLU A 421 2.16 -12.75 -18.71
N GLY A 422 2.14 -12.01 -17.60
CA GLY A 422 1.46 -12.40 -16.37
C GLY A 422 -0.05 -12.19 -16.39
N VAL A 423 -0.76 -12.91 -15.51
CA VAL A 423 -2.20 -12.71 -15.24
C VAL A 423 -2.39 -12.32 -13.77
N LEU A 424 -3.12 -11.24 -13.50
CA LEU A 424 -3.54 -10.91 -12.14
C LEU A 424 -4.98 -11.41 -11.91
N ILE A 425 -5.17 -12.28 -10.93
CA ILE A 425 -6.47 -12.62 -10.35
C ILE A 425 -6.59 -11.83 -9.05
N LEU A 426 -7.62 -10.97 -8.94
CA LEU A 426 -7.73 -9.96 -7.90
C LEU A 426 -9.11 -9.98 -7.23
N SER A 427 -9.15 -9.93 -5.91
CA SER A 427 -10.40 -9.74 -5.16
C SER A 427 -11.06 -8.40 -5.49
N GLU A 428 -12.37 -8.40 -5.73
CA GLU A 428 -13.18 -7.19 -5.80
C GLU A 428 -13.21 -6.40 -4.47
N PHE A 429 -12.82 -7.02 -3.36
CA PHE A 429 -12.72 -6.39 -2.03
C PHE A 429 -11.33 -5.84 -1.69
N ALA A 430 -10.40 -5.80 -2.65
CA ALA A 430 -9.14 -5.08 -2.54
C ALA A 430 -9.26 -3.69 -3.19
N GLY A 431 -8.83 -2.62 -2.50
CA GLY A 431 -8.91 -1.26 -3.05
C GLY A 431 -8.18 -1.07 -4.40
N ALA A 432 -7.17 -1.88 -4.71
CA ALA A 432 -6.50 -1.90 -6.01
C ALA A 432 -7.42 -2.33 -7.17
N ALA A 433 -8.52 -3.04 -6.91
CA ALA A 433 -9.49 -3.39 -7.93
C ALA A 433 -10.04 -2.13 -8.63
N ASN A 434 -10.24 -1.03 -7.89
CA ASN A 434 -10.71 0.23 -8.45
C ASN A 434 -9.80 0.78 -9.56
N GLN A 435 -8.50 0.48 -9.53
CA GLN A 435 -7.52 0.91 -10.54
C GLN A 435 -7.14 -0.19 -11.54
N LEU A 436 -7.25 -1.48 -11.16
CA LEU A 436 -6.76 -2.61 -11.94
C LEU A 436 -7.87 -3.42 -12.65
N HIS A 437 -9.15 -3.11 -12.43
CA HIS A 437 -10.30 -3.87 -12.93
C HIS A 437 -10.35 -4.07 -14.45
N GLU A 438 -9.82 -3.14 -15.26
CA GLU A 438 -9.82 -3.29 -16.72
C GLU A 438 -8.94 -4.46 -17.20
N GLY A 439 -7.81 -4.69 -16.54
CA GLY A 439 -6.87 -5.77 -16.89
C GLY A 439 -7.07 -7.04 -16.07
N ALA A 440 -7.31 -6.92 -14.76
CA ALA A 440 -7.37 -8.05 -13.83
C ALA A 440 -8.56 -8.98 -14.08
N LEU A 441 -8.41 -10.25 -13.71
CA LEU A 441 -9.54 -11.16 -13.51
C LEU A 441 -10.11 -10.91 -12.11
N LEU A 442 -11.11 -10.03 -12.02
CA LEU A 442 -11.80 -9.77 -10.76
C LEU A 442 -12.58 -11.00 -10.30
N VAL A 443 -12.50 -11.30 -9.00
CA VAL A 443 -13.20 -12.40 -8.36
C VAL A 443 -13.80 -11.99 -7.02
N ASN A 444 -14.94 -12.59 -6.68
CA ASN A 444 -15.43 -12.62 -5.32
C ASN A 444 -14.80 -13.82 -4.59
N PRO A 445 -13.93 -13.64 -3.58
CA PRO A 445 -13.23 -14.73 -2.89
C PRO A 445 -14.15 -15.67 -2.10
N TYR A 446 -15.37 -15.25 -1.75
CA TYR A 446 -16.37 -16.14 -1.13
C TYR A 446 -16.97 -17.13 -2.14
N ASN A 447 -16.90 -16.81 -3.44
CA ASN A 447 -17.32 -17.73 -4.50
C ASN A 447 -16.13 -18.58 -4.99
N ILE A 448 -15.85 -19.63 -4.22
CA ILE A 448 -14.78 -20.62 -4.45
C ILE A 448 -14.78 -21.15 -5.90
N GLU A 449 -15.95 -21.42 -6.48
CA GLU A 449 -16.05 -21.90 -7.86
C GLU A 449 -15.68 -20.83 -8.90
N LYS A 450 -16.01 -19.56 -8.66
CA LYS A 450 -15.61 -18.47 -9.56
C LYS A 450 -14.14 -18.12 -9.46
N VAL A 451 -13.52 -18.26 -8.28
CA VAL A 451 -12.06 -18.18 -8.15
C VAL A 451 -11.39 -19.35 -8.89
N ALA A 452 -11.93 -20.56 -8.80
CA ALA A 452 -11.46 -21.71 -9.59
C ALA A 452 -11.63 -21.51 -11.10
N ASP A 453 -12.77 -20.97 -11.55
CA ASP A 453 -13.00 -20.59 -12.96
C ASP A 453 -11.96 -19.56 -13.43
N ALA A 454 -11.61 -18.59 -12.58
CA ALA A 454 -10.62 -17.56 -12.89
C ALA A 454 -9.19 -18.13 -12.96
N ILE A 455 -8.83 -19.07 -12.07
CA ILE A 455 -7.56 -19.81 -12.14
C ILE A 455 -7.46 -20.57 -13.47
N TYR A 456 -8.51 -21.31 -13.83
CA TYR A 456 -8.56 -22.06 -15.09
C TYR A 456 -8.53 -21.13 -16.33
N LYS A 457 -9.26 -20.01 -16.30
CA LYS A 457 -9.20 -18.97 -17.34
C LYS A 457 -7.80 -18.37 -17.47
N GLY A 458 -7.14 -18.07 -16.35
CA GLY A 458 -5.76 -17.57 -16.33
C GLY A 458 -4.78 -18.56 -16.96
N PHE A 459 -4.92 -19.85 -16.63
CA PHE A 459 -4.11 -20.94 -17.18
C PHE A 459 -4.23 -21.07 -18.70
N LEU A 460 -5.45 -20.94 -19.25
CA LEU A 460 -5.72 -20.99 -20.69
C LEU A 460 -5.46 -19.67 -21.43
N MET A 461 -5.16 -18.57 -20.73
CA MET A 461 -5.17 -17.23 -21.33
C MET A 461 -4.07 -17.07 -22.39
N SER A 462 -4.46 -16.70 -23.60
CA SER A 462 -3.52 -16.51 -24.71
C SER A 462 -2.50 -15.39 -24.42
N LYS A 463 -1.25 -15.55 -24.88
CA LYS A 463 -0.19 -14.55 -24.68
C LYS A 463 -0.59 -13.13 -25.11
N ASN A 464 -1.41 -13.00 -26.15
CA ASN A 464 -1.90 -11.71 -26.64
C ASN A 464 -2.89 -11.05 -25.67
N GLU A 465 -3.82 -11.83 -25.10
CA GLU A 465 -4.75 -11.30 -24.08
C GLU A 465 -4.00 -10.90 -22.80
N ARG A 466 -3.04 -11.73 -22.34
CA ARG A 466 -2.18 -11.40 -21.19
C ARG A 466 -1.46 -10.06 -21.38
N LYS A 467 -0.89 -9.84 -22.57
CA LYS A 467 -0.20 -8.60 -22.95
C LYS A 467 -1.09 -7.37 -22.90
N ILE A 468 -2.27 -7.43 -23.51
CA ILE A 468 -3.21 -6.30 -23.50
C ILE A 468 -3.63 -5.97 -22.07
N ARG A 469 -3.98 -6.98 -21.25
CA ARG A 469 -4.40 -6.79 -19.85
C ARG A 469 -3.30 -6.18 -18.98
N MET A 470 -2.08 -6.71 -19.07
CA MET A 470 -0.96 -6.22 -18.25
C MET A 470 -0.53 -4.80 -18.65
N GLN A 471 -0.53 -4.48 -19.95
CA GLN A 471 -0.20 -3.14 -20.43
C GLN A 471 -1.17 -2.05 -19.93
N VAL A 472 -2.48 -2.35 -19.89
CA VAL A 472 -3.48 -1.44 -19.33
C VAL A 472 -3.21 -1.20 -17.84
N MET A 473 -2.97 -2.26 -17.06
CA MET A 473 -2.66 -2.14 -15.63
C MET A 473 -1.35 -1.38 -15.37
N GLN A 474 -0.28 -1.69 -16.09
CA GLN A 474 1.00 -0.99 -15.98
C GLN A 474 0.87 0.50 -16.31
N LYS A 475 0.06 0.85 -17.32
CA LYS A 475 -0.20 2.27 -17.65
C LYS A 475 -0.86 3.00 -16.47
N THR A 476 -1.90 2.44 -15.86
CA THR A 476 -2.54 3.06 -14.67
C THR A 476 -1.53 3.23 -13.54
N LEU A 477 -0.66 2.24 -13.30
CA LEU A 477 0.37 2.30 -12.25
C LEU A 477 1.51 3.31 -12.54
N GLN A 478 1.76 3.66 -13.80
CA GLN A 478 2.69 4.72 -14.21
C GLN A 478 2.07 6.13 -14.09
N GLU A 479 0.74 6.24 -14.14
CA GLU A 479 0.00 7.50 -14.05
C GLU A 479 -0.38 7.83 -12.60
N GLU A 480 -0.70 6.82 -11.78
CA GLU A 480 -1.12 6.93 -10.38
C GLU A 480 -0.15 6.17 -9.44
N ASP A 481 1.13 6.53 -9.52
CA ASP A 481 2.21 6.00 -8.69
C ASP A 481 2.22 6.58 -7.26
N VAL A 482 3.22 6.23 -6.45
CA VAL A 482 3.32 6.73 -5.08
C VAL A 482 3.65 8.23 -4.98
N PHE A 483 4.40 8.78 -5.94
CA PHE A 483 4.72 10.21 -5.97
C PHE A 483 3.46 11.01 -6.31
N TRP A 484 2.65 10.52 -7.25
CA TRP A 484 1.31 11.05 -7.53
C TRP A 484 0.43 11.02 -6.29
N TRP A 485 0.40 9.92 -5.53
CA TRP A 485 -0.39 9.82 -4.30
C TRP A 485 0.02 10.88 -3.27
N ALA A 486 1.32 10.98 -2.98
CA ALA A 486 1.84 11.94 -2.01
C ALA A 486 1.63 13.39 -2.45
N GLN A 487 1.99 13.72 -3.70
CA GLN A 487 1.77 15.04 -4.29
C GLN A 487 0.29 15.44 -4.20
N THR A 488 -0.60 14.55 -4.65
CA THR A 488 -2.04 14.81 -4.70
C THR A 488 -2.62 15.09 -3.32
N PHE A 489 -2.18 14.35 -2.29
CA PHE A 489 -2.63 14.58 -0.92
C PHE A 489 -2.13 15.93 -0.38
N LEU A 490 -0.84 16.25 -0.57
CA LEU A 490 -0.21 17.47 -0.06
C LEU A 490 -0.74 18.74 -0.75
N GLU A 491 -0.86 18.72 -2.09
CA GLU A 491 -1.43 19.83 -2.88
C GLU A 491 -2.92 20.07 -2.58
N THR A 492 -3.66 19.03 -2.15
CA THR A 492 -5.05 19.20 -1.71
C THR A 492 -5.13 20.04 -0.45
N ASN A 493 -4.15 19.92 0.44
CA ASN A 493 -4.16 20.65 1.69
C ASN A 493 -3.75 22.10 1.51
N GLU A 494 -2.68 22.37 0.75
CA GLU A 494 -2.27 23.74 0.39
C GLU A 494 -3.49 24.53 -0.12
N SER A 495 -3.78 25.66 0.52
CA SER A 495 -4.96 26.47 0.21
C SER A 495 -5.00 26.85 -1.28
N GLN A 496 -6.14 26.62 -1.95
CA GLN A 496 -6.38 26.89 -3.38
C GLN A 496 -6.32 28.38 -3.80
N LYS A 497 -5.60 29.23 -3.06
CA LYS A 497 -5.38 30.65 -3.38
C LYS A 497 -4.23 30.90 -4.37
N SER A 498 -3.38 29.91 -4.68
CA SER A 498 -2.21 30.06 -5.57
C SER A 498 -2.18 29.13 -6.80
N VAL A 499 -2.80 27.94 -6.75
CA VAL A 499 -2.65 26.91 -7.80
C VAL A 499 -3.30 27.29 -9.15
N ASN A 500 -4.26 28.22 -9.16
CA ASN A 500 -5.00 28.64 -10.37
C ASN A 500 -4.17 29.39 -11.44
N GLN A 501 -2.92 29.78 -11.16
CA GLN A 501 -2.03 30.39 -12.17
C GLN A 501 -1.16 29.37 -12.93
N ASN A 502 -0.65 28.32 -12.27
CA ASN A 502 0.33 27.41 -12.90
C ASN A 502 -0.32 26.31 -13.77
N ILE A 503 -1.52 25.82 -13.42
CA ILE A 503 -2.22 24.80 -14.23
C ILE A 503 -2.69 25.39 -15.58
N LYS A 504 -2.95 26.70 -15.65
CA LYS A 504 -3.28 27.40 -16.92
C LYS A 504 -2.07 27.51 -17.85
N LEU A 505 -0.85 27.60 -17.32
CA LEU A 505 0.38 27.65 -18.12
C LEU A 505 0.76 26.28 -18.69
N LEU A 506 0.60 25.19 -17.92
CA LEU A 506 0.89 23.82 -18.38
C LEU A 506 -0.08 23.32 -19.47
N LYS A 507 -1.37 23.70 -19.42
CA LYS A 507 -2.34 23.37 -20.48
C LYS A 507 -2.16 24.19 -21.76
N ASN A 508 -1.70 25.44 -21.67
CA ASN A 508 -1.46 26.26 -22.87
C ASN A 508 -0.20 25.82 -23.65
N PHE A 509 0.78 25.21 -22.99
CA PHE A 509 1.97 24.64 -23.66
C PHE A 509 1.67 23.36 -24.48
N THR A 510 0.59 22.64 -24.18
CA THR A 510 0.21 21.41 -24.87
C THR A 510 -0.76 21.64 -26.04
N PHE A 511 -1.52 22.75 -26.06
CA PHE A 511 -2.40 23.09 -27.18
C PHE A 511 -1.67 23.80 -28.34
N ASN A 512 -0.83 24.81 -28.06
CA ASN A 512 -0.16 25.60 -29.11
C ASN A 512 0.86 24.81 -29.97
N ASN A 513 1.26 23.61 -29.55
CA ASN A 513 2.16 22.73 -30.30
C ASN A 513 1.44 21.70 -31.19
N ARG A 514 0.10 21.60 -31.16
CA ARG A 514 -0.65 20.71 -32.06
C ARG A 514 -1.11 21.37 -33.35
N GLU A 515 -1.36 22.69 -33.36
CA GLU A 515 -1.80 23.38 -34.59
C GLU A 515 -0.65 23.76 -35.54
N ASN A 516 0.57 23.95 -35.04
CA ASN A 516 1.71 24.37 -35.86
C ASN A 516 2.36 23.27 -36.73
N ASN A 517 1.95 22.00 -36.59
CA ASN A 517 2.54 20.87 -37.34
C ASN A 517 1.67 20.31 -38.47
N PHE A 518 0.44 20.83 -38.69
CA PHE A 518 -0.45 20.35 -39.76
C PHE A 518 -0.55 21.26 -40.99
N SER A 519 0.05 22.46 -40.96
CA SER A 519 -0.15 23.50 -41.99
C SER A 519 1.06 23.78 -42.89
N ARG A 520 2.05 22.87 -42.96
CA ARG A 520 3.24 23.01 -43.83
C ARG A 520 3.65 21.69 -44.52
N LYS A 521 2.80 21.20 -45.42
CA LYS A 521 3.21 20.30 -46.53
C LYS A 521 2.11 20.16 -47.61
N LEU A 522 1.88 21.24 -48.35
CA LEU A 522 1.15 21.24 -49.63
C LEU A 522 1.71 22.39 -50.48
N HIS A 523 1.90 22.14 -51.79
CA HIS A 523 2.68 22.95 -52.77
C HIS A 523 4.21 22.91 -52.51
N VAL A 524 5.15 22.89 -53.49
CA VAL A 524 5.17 22.69 -54.96
C VAL A 524 6.66 22.37 -55.35
N PHE A 525 7.10 21.79 -56.47
CA PHE A 525 6.56 21.36 -57.78
C PHE A 525 7.33 20.12 -58.31
N HIS A 526 6.94 19.63 -59.50
CA HIS A 526 7.63 18.71 -60.44
C HIS A 526 7.83 17.24 -60.02
#